data_AF-A0A2R6KP42-F1
#
_entry.id   AF-A0A2R6KP42-F1
#
_cell.length_a   1.000
_cell.length_b   1.000
_cell.length_c   1.000
_cell.angle_alpha   90.00
_cell.angle_beta   90.00
_cell.angle_gamma   90.00
#
_symmetry.space_group_name_H-M   'P 1'
#
loop_
_entity.id
_entity.type
_entity.pdbx_description
1 polymer ?
#
loop_
_entity_poly.entity_id
_entity_poly.type
_entity_poly.pdbx_seq_one_letter_code
_entity_poly.pdbx_strand_id
1 'polypeptide(L)'
;MASERDTGSEPPGLLVPALRCAVEMLAVAGIFLLVGLPASNTVYLGVVVALTVIAVTVVLFWCLNRQMRAWIVHAQRSGMRRARQTD
;
A
#
# COMPACT_ATOMS: atom_id res chain seq x y z
N MET A 1 3.03 29.33 22.44
CA MET A 1 3.05 27.86 22.64
C MET A 1 3.53 27.24 21.33
N ALA A 2 4.86 27.19 21.15
CA ALA A 2 5.46 26.56 19.99
C ALA A 2 5.52 25.05 20.25
N SER A 3 4.80 24.28 19.44
CA SER A 3 4.96 22.82 19.41
C SER A 3 6.33 22.54 18.83
N GLU A 4 7.30 22.30 19.71
CA GLU A 4 8.59 21.73 19.37
C GLU A 4 8.31 20.36 18.73
N ARG A 5 8.26 20.33 17.39
CA ARG A 5 8.29 19.07 16.66
C ARG A 5 9.68 18.53 16.87
N ASP A 6 9.79 17.57 17.77
CA ASP A 6 10.90 16.66 17.90
C ASP A 6 11.32 16.18 16.49
N THR A 7 12.35 16.80 15.92
CA THR A 7 12.90 16.46 14.60
C THR A 7 13.75 15.17 14.67
N GLY A 8 13.39 14.26 15.56
CA GLY A 8 13.87 12.89 15.61
C GLY A 8 13.14 12.04 14.57
N SER A 9 13.56 12.10 13.31
CA SER A 9 13.36 11.03 12.30
C SER A 9 12.09 10.19 12.49
N GLU A 10 10.90 10.79 12.35
CA GLU A 10 9.65 10.04 12.55
C GLU A 10 9.59 8.86 11.56
N PRO A 11 9.31 7.63 12.03
CA PRO A 11 9.21 6.48 11.15
C PRO A 11 8.11 6.68 10.10
N PRO A 12 8.29 6.18 8.86
CA PRO A 12 7.31 6.38 7.81
C PRO A 12 5.97 5.73 8.20
N GLY A 13 4.90 6.55 8.23
CA GLY A 13 3.58 6.13 8.69
C GLY A 13 2.97 4.99 7.87
N LEU A 14 2.34 4.03 8.55
CA LEU A 14 1.73 2.85 7.93
C LEU A 14 0.26 3.04 7.54
N LEU A 15 -0.46 3.87 8.32
CA LEU A 15 -1.93 3.92 8.29
C LEU A 15 -2.50 4.57 7.03
N VAL A 16 -1.99 5.74 6.64
CA VAL A 16 -2.48 6.49 5.47
C VAL A 16 -2.25 5.74 4.15
N PRO A 17 -1.06 5.16 3.89
CA PRO A 17 -0.85 4.35 2.69
C PRO A 17 -1.71 3.07 2.67
N ALA A 18 -1.87 2.41 3.82
CA ALA A 18 -2.69 1.22 3.93
C ALA A 18 -4.17 1.52 3.66
N LEU A 19 -4.69 2.64 4.18
CA LEU A 19 -6.07 3.05 3.95
C LEU A 19 -6.34 3.37 2.47
N ARG A 20 -5.42 4.10 1.82
CA ARG A 20 -5.52 4.35 0.37
C ARG A 20 -5.49 3.05 -0.43
N CYS A 21 -4.61 2.11 -0.06
CA CYS A 21 -4.56 0.79 -0.66
C CYS A 21 -5.90 0.06 -0.53
N ALA A 22 -6.49 0.03 0.67
CA ALA A 22 -7.78 -0.62 0.92
C ALA A 22 -8.91 0.01 0.09
N VAL A 23 -8.93 1.34 -0.06
CA VAL A 23 -9.89 2.05 -0.90
C VAL A 23 -9.70 1.71 -2.38
N GLU A 24 -8.46 1.67 -2.88
CA GLU A 24 -8.16 1.25 -4.25
C GLU A 24 -8.58 -0.20 -4.50
N MET A 25 -8.42 -1.11 -3.52
CA MET A 25 -8.95 -2.49 -3.61
C MET A 25 -10.45 -2.56 -3.72
N LEU A 26 -11.15 -1.83 -2.84
CA LEU A 26 -12.60 -1.80 -2.83
C LEU A 26 -13.16 -1.24 -4.13
N ALA A 27 -12.52 -0.21 -4.69
CA ALA A 27 -12.89 0.35 -5.98
C ALA A 27 -12.71 -0.69 -7.10
N VAL A 28 -11.54 -1.34 -7.18
CA VAL A 28 -11.28 -2.37 -8.20
C VAL A 28 -12.24 -3.54 -8.06
N ALA A 29 -12.40 -4.09 -6.86
CA ALA A 29 -13.33 -5.19 -6.59
C ALA A 29 -14.77 -4.80 -6.92
N GLY A 30 -15.20 -3.60 -6.54
CA GLY A 30 -16.52 -3.07 -6.84
C GLY A 30 -16.80 -2.94 -8.34
N ILE A 31 -15.82 -2.48 -9.13
CA ILE A 31 -15.93 -2.40 -10.60
C ILE A 31 -16.16 -3.79 -11.19
N PHE A 32 -15.32 -4.75 -10.82
CA PHE A 32 -15.47 -6.11 -11.34
C PHE A 32 -16.75 -6.79 -10.87
N LEU A 33 -17.18 -6.54 -9.65
CA LEU A 33 -18.41 -7.11 -9.10
C LEU A 33 -19.65 -6.53 -9.79
N LEU A 34 -19.67 -5.22 -10.08
CA LEU A 34 -20.72 -4.57 -10.88
C LEU A 34 -20.79 -5.11 -12.32
N VAL A 35 -19.62 -5.39 -12.92
CA VAL A 35 -19.54 -5.98 -14.28
C VAL A 35 -19.93 -7.46 -14.27
N GLY A 36 -19.60 -8.19 -13.20
CA GLY A 36 -19.85 -9.63 -13.05
C GLY A 36 -21.27 -9.97 -12.60
N LEU A 37 -21.93 -9.12 -11.82
CA LEU A 37 -23.30 -9.35 -11.30
C LEU A 37 -24.35 -9.67 -12.38
N PRO A 38 -24.37 -8.99 -13.55
CA PRO A 38 -25.34 -9.29 -14.61
C PRO A 38 -24.94 -10.48 -15.49
N ALA A 39 -23.83 -11.17 -15.21
CA ALA A 39 -23.37 -12.28 -16.03
C ALA A 39 -24.18 -13.56 -15.75
N SER A 40 -25.00 -13.97 -16.72
CA SER A 40 -25.68 -15.28 -16.71
C SER A 40 -24.75 -16.45 -17.05
N ASN A 41 -23.57 -16.17 -17.61
CA ASN A 41 -22.59 -17.19 -18.00
C ASN A 41 -21.56 -17.44 -16.90
N THR A 42 -21.59 -18.65 -16.32
CA THR A 42 -20.70 -19.09 -15.24
C THR A 42 -19.21 -18.97 -15.58
N VAL A 43 -18.81 -19.21 -16.83
CA VAL A 43 -17.42 -19.10 -17.27
C VAL A 43 -16.96 -17.64 -17.23
N TYR A 44 -17.81 -16.73 -17.71
CA TYR A 44 -17.51 -15.30 -17.69
C TYR A 44 -17.36 -14.78 -16.26
N LEU A 45 -18.26 -15.19 -15.36
CA LEU A 45 -18.19 -14.83 -13.93
C LEU A 45 -16.90 -15.35 -13.29
N GLY A 46 -16.49 -16.59 -13.59
CA GLY A 46 -15.23 -17.15 -13.12
C GLY A 46 -13.99 -16.36 -13.57
N VAL A 47 -13.95 -15.94 -14.84
CA VAL A 47 -12.86 -15.11 -15.38
C VAL A 47 -12.83 -13.73 -14.71
N VAL A 48 -13.98 -13.10 -14.53
CA VAL A 48 -14.11 -11.80 -13.85
C VAL A 48 -13.58 -11.89 -12.41
N VAL A 49 -13.98 -12.92 -11.66
CA VAL A 49 -13.49 -13.14 -10.29
C VAL A 49 -11.98 -13.37 -10.26
N ALA A 50 -11.45 -14.20 -11.16
CA ALA A 50 -10.01 -14.44 -11.24
C ALA A 50 -9.21 -13.15 -11.53
N LEU A 51 -9.66 -12.35 -12.50
CA LEU A 51 -9.05 -11.06 -12.81
C LEU A 51 -9.13 -10.08 -11.64
N THR A 52 -10.23 -10.10 -10.89
CA THR A 52 -10.39 -9.28 -9.68
C THR A 52 -9.33 -9.61 -8.65
N VAL A 53 -9.16 -10.91 -8.34
CA VAL A 53 -8.18 -11.38 -7.35
C VAL A 53 -6.76 -11.02 -7.79
N ILE A 54 -6.43 -11.18 -9.07
CA ILE A 54 -5.12 -10.80 -9.60
C ILE A 54 -4.90 -9.29 -9.45
N ALA A 55 -5.87 -8.46 -9.86
CA ALA A 55 -5.76 -7.02 -9.78
C ALA A 55 -5.59 -6.52 -8.33
N VAL A 56 -6.39 -7.05 -7.41
CA VAL A 56 -6.29 -6.77 -5.96
C VAL A 56 -4.92 -7.20 -5.42
N THR A 57 -4.43 -8.37 -5.82
CA THR A 57 -3.10 -8.84 -5.38
C THR A 57 -1.99 -7.92 -5.88
N VAL A 58 -2.03 -7.51 -7.15
CA VAL A 58 -1.02 -6.60 -7.73
C VAL A 58 -0.98 -5.26 -7.01
N VAL A 59 -2.14 -4.65 -6.76
CA VAL A 59 -2.22 -3.36 -6.03
C VAL A 59 -1.67 -3.52 -4.60
N LEU A 60 -1.85 -4.69 -3.97
CA LEU A 60 -1.46 -4.94 -2.58
C LEU A 60 0.05 -4.99 -2.50
N PHE A 61 0.65 -5.83 -3.36
CA PHE A 61 2.09 -5.95 -3.49
C PHE A 61 2.74 -4.62 -3.89
N TRP A 62 2.09 -3.84 -4.75
CA TRP A 62 2.56 -2.51 -5.13
C TRP A 62 2.67 -1.57 -3.93
N CYS A 63 1.60 -1.45 -3.13
CA CYS A 63 1.58 -0.63 -1.93
C CYS A 63 2.59 -1.12 -0.88
N LEU A 64 2.66 -2.44 -0.66
CA LEU A 64 3.59 -3.06 0.29
C LEU A 64 5.05 -2.77 -0.10
N ASN A 65 5.39 -2.94 -1.39
CA ASN A 65 6.73 -2.71 -1.91
C ASN A 65 7.13 -1.23 -1.79
N ARG A 66 6.20 -0.31 -2.07
CA ARG A 66 6.43 1.13 -1.90
C ARG A 66 6.71 1.48 -0.44
N GLN A 67 5.97 0.87 0.48
CA GLN A 67 6.13 1.11 1.91
C GLN A 67 7.45 0.54 2.43
N MET A 68 7.81 -0.70 2.04
CA MET A 68 9.12 -1.28 2.38
C MET A 68 10.28 -0.40 1.89
N ARG A 69 10.21 0.15 0.68
CA ARG A 69 11.24 1.08 0.18
C ARG A 69 11.37 2.33 1.05
N ALA A 70 10.26 2.90 1.52
CA ALA A 70 10.29 4.05 2.41
C ALA A 70 10.97 3.71 3.75
N TRP A 71 10.68 2.53 4.30
CA TRP A 71 11.31 2.03 5.53
C TRP A 71 12.81 1.73 5.36
N ILE A 72 13.21 1.15 4.23
CA ILE A 72 14.63 0.88 3.92
C ILE A 72 15.41 2.20 3.84
N VAL A 73 14.89 3.19 3.12
CA VAL A 73 15.52 4.52 3.01
C VAL A 73 15.61 5.19 4.37
N HIS A 74 14.59 5.06 5.20
CA HIS A 74 14.62 5.57 6.57
C HIS A 74 15.71 4.90 7.41
N ALA A 75 15.78 3.57 7.40
CA ALA A 75 16.79 2.80 8.12
C ALA A 75 18.22 3.15 7.69
N GLN A 76 18.45 3.30 6.37
CA GLN A 76 19.75 3.73 5.83
C GLN A 76 20.15 5.12 6.33
N ARG A 77 19.21 6.08 6.35
CA ARG A 77 19.46 7.45 6.85
C ARG A 77 19.77 7.44 8.35
N SER A 78 19.06 6.63 9.13
CA SER A 78 19.30 6.49 10.57
C SER A 78 20.65 5.85 10.88
N GLY A 79 21.05 4.82 10.12
CA GLY A 79 22.38 4.20 10.24
C GLY A 79 23.52 5.16 9.90
N MET A 80 23.38 5.94 8.83
CA MET A 80 24.38 6.93 8.41
C MET A 80 24.49 8.11 9.39
N ARG A 81 23.38 8.53 10.01
CA ARG A 81 23.39 9.53 11.10
C ARG A 81 24.14 9.03 12.33
N ARG A 82 23.95 7.76 12.72
CA ARG A 82 24.68 7.16 13.85
C ARG A 82 26.20 7.12 13.63
N ALA A 83 26.64 6.76 12.42
CA ALA A 83 28.08 6.71 12.10
C ALA A 83 28.78 8.07 12.16
N ARG A 84 28.08 9.17 11.86
CA ARG A 84 28.60 10.54 11.98
C ARG A 84 28.66 11.07 13.42
N GLN A 85 27.96 10.45 14.36
CA GLN A 85 27.90 10.89 15.75
C GLN A 85 28.99 10.25 16.61
N THR A 86 29.74 9.29 16.05
CA THR A 86 30.82 8.54 16.70
C THR A 86 32.23 9.01 16.32
N ASP A 87 32.35 10.01 15.45
CA ASP A 87 33.59 10.75 15.13
C ASP A 87 33.57 12.11 15.87
#